data_AF-A0A8E2R2U2-F1
#
_entry.id   AF-A0A8E2R2U2-F1
#
_cell.length_a   1.000
_cell.length_b   1.000
_cell.length_c   1.000
_cell.angle_alpha   90.00
_cell.angle_beta   90.00
_cell.angle_gamma   90.00
#
_symmetry.space_group_name_H-M   'P 1'
#
loop_
_entity.id
_entity.type
_entity.pdbx_description
1 polymer ?
#
loop_
_entity_poly.entity_id
_entity_poly.type
_entity_poly.pdbx_seq_one_letter_code
_entity_poly.pdbx_strand_id
1 'polypeptide(L)'
;MPHDALLTANPGFRRALRFYQVTAYVTGILLLLLCVEMFLKYVLHLEVEAFGPFGVIALVQEDTTTALNLSLWVLIVHGWFYVVYLIASYVLWQQMRWPIVWLIAMAAGGIVPFLSFITEWFMSRRAKRDLVLREEQRLAEAGEEQQLRAFEASLSEAEREQLDADVQQSLSEHQRRTK
;
A
#
# COMPACT_ATOMS: atom_id res chain seq x y z
N MET A 1 11.66 18.95 0.05
CA MET A 1 10.97 18.94 -1.27
C MET A 1 9.50 18.57 -1.05
N PRO A 2 8.53 19.14 -1.80
CA PRO A 2 7.13 18.73 -1.67
C PRO A 2 7.00 17.27 -2.11
N HIS A 3 6.36 16.42 -1.30
CA HIS A 3 6.20 14.97 -1.54
C HIS A 3 5.62 14.64 -2.93
N ASP A 4 4.89 15.60 -3.52
CA ASP A 4 4.29 15.50 -4.84
C ASP A 4 5.36 15.32 -5.93
N ALA A 5 6.54 15.93 -5.77
CA ALA A 5 7.65 15.83 -6.72
C ALA A 5 8.20 14.39 -6.81
N LEU A 6 8.31 13.69 -5.68
CA LEU A 6 8.78 12.30 -5.64
C LEU A 6 7.76 11.33 -6.23
N LEU A 7 6.48 11.58 -5.96
CA LEU A 7 5.40 10.83 -6.59
C LEU A 7 5.35 11.08 -8.09
N THR A 8 5.67 12.29 -8.56
CA THR A 8 5.76 12.58 -10.01
C THR A 8 6.90 11.86 -10.69
N ALA A 9 8.06 11.77 -10.02
CA ALA A 9 9.25 11.08 -10.52
C ALA A 9 9.06 9.56 -10.69
N ASN A 10 8.22 8.92 -9.85
CA ASN A 10 7.90 7.50 -9.97
C ASN A 10 6.40 7.26 -10.30
N PRO A 11 6.03 7.26 -11.60
CA PRO A 11 4.63 7.11 -12.03
C PRO A 11 4.04 5.73 -11.69
N GLY A 12 4.86 4.67 -11.67
CA GLY A 12 4.42 3.31 -11.34
C GLY A 12 3.97 3.19 -9.88
N PHE A 13 4.78 3.70 -8.96
CA PHE A 13 4.47 3.72 -7.54
C PHE A 13 3.21 4.55 -7.24
N ARG A 14 3.11 5.75 -7.82
CA ARG A 14 1.94 6.63 -7.65
C ARG A 14 0.64 5.95 -8.12
N ARG A 15 0.68 5.23 -9.24
CA ARG A 15 -0.47 4.50 -9.77
C ARG A 15 -0.85 3.34 -8.85
N ALA A 16 0.12 2.57 -8.37
CA ALA A 16 -0.13 1.46 -7.45
C ALA A 16 -0.73 1.96 -6.12
N LEU A 17 -0.20 3.06 -5.56
CA LEU A 17 -0.73 3.66 -4.35
C LEU A 17 -2.18 4.14 -4.54
N ARG A 18 -2.48 4.88 -5.61
CA ARG A 18 -3.86 5.33 -5.88
C ARG A 18 -4.83 4.15 -6.10
N PHE A 19 -4.39 3.11 -6.81
CA PHE A 19 -5.19 1.91 -7.02
C PHE A 19 -5.52 1.22 -5.68
N TYR A 20 -4.52 1.07 -4.81
CA TYR A 20 -4.72 0.60 -3.43
C TYR A 20 -5.74 1.47 -2.67
N GLN A 21 -5.57 2.80 -2.68
CA GLN A 21 -6.46 3.70 -1.95
C GLN A 21 -7.92 3.59 -2.42
N VAL A 22 -8.15 3.62 -3.74
CA VAL A 22 -9.51 3.51 -4.30
C VAL A 22 -10.15 2.18 -3.91
N THR A 23 -9.42 1.08 -4.08
CA THR A 23 -9.94 -0.26 -3.73
C THR A 23 -10.18 -0.42 -2.23
N ALA A 24 -9.33 0.18 -1.39
CA ALA A 24 -9.50 0.23 0.06
C ALA A 24 -10.77 1.00 0.47
N TYR A 25 -10.98 2.19 -0.09
CA TYR A 25 -12.17 3.00 0.19
C TYR A 25 -13.45 2.30 -0.24
N VAL A 26 -13.49 1.76 -1.46
CA VAL A 26 -14.66 1.04 -1.96
C VAL A 26 -14.98 -0.16 -1.08
N THR A 27 -13.96 -0.99 -0.77
CA THR A 27 -14.14 -2.17 0.08
C THR A 27 -14.60 -1.80 1.49
N GLY A 28 -14.01 -0.74 2.08
CA GLY A 28 -14.38 -0.26 3.42
C GLY A 28 -15.80 0.31 3.49
N ILE A 29 -16.26 1.05 2.47
CA ILE A 29 -17.64 1.54 2.40
C ILE A 29 -18.62 0.37 2.29
N LEU A 30 -18.33 -0.60 1.41
CA LEU A 30 -19.16 -1.80 1.27
C LEU A 30 -19.20 -2.62 2.56
N LEU A 31 -18.07 -2.74 3.27
CA LEU A 31 -18.03 -3.41 4.58
C LEU A 31 -18.89 -2.69 5.61
N LEU A 32 -18.84 -1.36 5.68
CA LEU A 32 -19.69 -0.58 6.58
C LEU A 32 -21.18 -0.73 6.24
N LEU A 33 -21.53 -0.75 4.95
CA LEU A 33 -22.90 -1.02 4.51
C LEU A 33 -23.35 -2.42 4.95
N LEU A 34 -22.52 -3.44 4.77
CA LEU A 34 -22.80 -4.80 5.28
C LEU A 34 -22.96 -4.82 6.78
N CYS A 35 -22.15 -4.09 7.54
CA CYS A 35 -22.31 -4.03 9.00
C CYS A 35 -23.65 -3.43 9.39
N VAL A 36 -24.09 -2.37 8.71
CA VAL A 36 -25.41 -1.74 8.95
C VAL A 36 -26.53 -2.72 8.58
N GLU A 37 -26.45 -3.36 7.42
CA GLU A 37 -27.44 -4.35 7.00
C GLU A 37 -27.49 -5.57 7.93
N MET A 38 -26.36 -6.00 8.47
CA MET A 38 -26.34 -7.10 9.43
C MET A 38 -26.96 -6.72 10.76
N PHE A 39 -26.82 -5.47 11.18
CA PHE A 39 -27.55 -4.95 12.33
C PHE A 39 -29.06 -4.92 12.05
N LEU A 40 -29.49 -4.41 10.89
CA LEU A 40 -30.90 -4.37 10.50
C LEU A 40 -31.50 -5.79 10.43
N LYS A 41 -30.79 -6.73 9.81
CA LYS A 41 -31.25 -8.10 9.64
C LYS A 41 -31.31 -8.86 10.96
N TYR A 42 -30.22 -8.89 11.73
CA TYR A 42 -30.21 -9.74 12.93
C TYR A 42 -30.84 -9.11 14.17
N VAL A 43 -30.86 -7.78 14.28
CA VAL A 43 -31.44 -7.10 15.45
C VAL A 43 -32.90 -6.72 15.18
N LEU A 44 -33.20 -6.20 13.99
CA LEU A 44 -34.53 -5.70 13.65
C LEU A 44 -35.33 -6.64 12.73
N HIS A 45 -34.74 -7.74 12.24
CA HIS A 45 -35.37 -8.68 11.30
C HIS A 45 -35.90 -7.98 10.04
N LEU A 46 -35.14 -6.98 9.57
CA LEU A 46 -35.43 -6.19 8.37
C LEU A 46 -34.37 -6.44 7.30
N GLU A 47 -34.82 -6.60 6.06
CA GLU A 47 -33.99 -6.67 4.87
C GLU A 47 -34.17 -5.42 4.00
N VAL A 48 -33.08 -5.02 3.34
CA VAL A 48 -33.12 -3.95 2.35
C VAL A 48 -33.45 -4.56 0.99
N GLU A 49 -34.62 -4.23 0.46
CA GLU A 49 -35.06 -4.58 -0.89
C GLU A 49 -34.85 -3.39 -1.83
N ALA A 50 -34.35 -3.67 -3.03
CA ALA A 50 -34.25 -2.70 -4.11
C ALA A 50 -35.19 -3.06 -5.26
N PHE A 51 -35.79 -2.04 -5.87
CA PHE A 51 -36.73 -2.15 -6.99
C PHE A 51 -37.95 -3.03 -6.70
N GLY A 52 -38.43 -2.96 -5.46
CA GLY A 52 -39.60 -3.70 -4.99
C GLY A 52 -40.92 -2.95 -5.19
N PRO A 53 -42.06 -3.59 -4.82
CA PRO A 53 -43.39 -2.99 -4.88
C PRO A 53 -43.53 -1.70 -4.08
N PHE A 54 -42.68 -1.54 -3.04
CA PHE A 54 -42.71 -0.43 -2.10
C PHE A 54 -41.76 0.72 -2.47
N GLY A 55 -41.09 0.65 -3.62
CA GLY A 55 -40.22 1.71 -4.14
C GLY A 55 -38.84 1.23 -4.58
N VAL A 56 -37.95 2.20 -4.86
CA VAL A 56 -36.58 1.92 -5.36
C VAL A 56 -35.70 1.31 -4.27
N ILE A 57 -35.83 1.77 -3.02
CA ILE A 57 -35.18 1.19 -1.83
C ILE A 57 -36.24 1.12 -0.74
N ALA A 58 -36.49 -0.07 -0.18
CA ALA A 58 -37.47 -0.31 0.86
C ALA A 58 -36.89 -1.23 1.96
N LEU A 59 -37.35 -1.03 3.19
CA LEU A 59 -37.10 -1.97 4.29
C LEU A 59 -38.30 -2.91 4.38
N VAL A 60 -38.04 -4.21 4.22
CA VAL A 60 -39.07 -5.25 4.22
C VAL A 60 -38.74 -6.25 5.31
N GLN A 61 -39.72 -7.01 5.78
CA GLN A 61 -39.47 -8.04 6.79
C GLN A 61 -38.63 -9.17 6.21
N GLU A 62 -37.83 -9.81 7.05
CA GLU A 62 -37.04 -10.99 6.67
C GLU A 62 -37.91 -12.03 5.94
N ASP A 63 -37.37 -12.63 4.88
CA ASP A 63 -38.02 -13.60 3.98
C ASP A 63 -39.23 -13.10 3.16
N THR A 64 -39.52 -11.80 3.14
CA THR A 64 -40.62 -11.22 2.34
C THR A 64 -40.14 -10.53 1.05
N THR A 65 -38.85 -10.64 0.74
CA THR A 65 -38.18 -9.98 -0.38
C THR A 65 -38.66 -10.55 -1.72
N THR A 66 -39.28 -9.71 -2.54
CA THR A 66 -39.94 -10.11 -3.80
C THR A 66 -39.14 -9.74 -5.05
N ALA A 67 -38.24 -8.78 -4.92
CA ALA A 67 -37.39 -8.26 -5.99
C ALA A 67 -35.89 -8.49 -5.68
N LEU A 68 -35.06 -7.45 -5.73
CA LEU A 68 -33.62 -7.58 -5.51
C LEU A 68 -33.29 -7.42 -4.02
N ASN A 69 -32.75 -8.47 -3.42
CA ASN A 69 -32.20 -8.42 -2.06
C ASN A 69 -30.88 -7.62 -2.08
N LEU A 70 -30.93 -6.36 -1.65
CA LEU A 70 -29.78 -5.46 -1.74
C LEU A 70 -28.63 -5.99 -0.88
N SER A 71 -28.94 -6.59 0.27
CA SER A 71 -27.91 -7.09 1.18
C SER A 71 -27.08 -8.23 0.61
N LEU A 72 -27.74 -9.17 -0.07
CA LEU A 72 -27.05 -10.24 -0.79
C LEU A 72 -26.13 -9.66 -1.89
N TRP A 73 -26.60 -8.66 -2.64
CA TRP A 73 -25.80 -8.05 -3.69
C TRP A 73 -24.61 -7.26 -3.14
N VAL A 74 -24.80 -6.49 -2.07
CA VAL A 74 -23.71 -5.78 -1.39
C VAL A 74 -22.66 -6.79 -0.90
N LEU A 75 -23.07 -7.95 -0.39
CA LEU A 75 -22.15 -9.01 0.06
C LEU A 75 -21.32 -9.59 -1.08
N ILE A 76 -21.95 -9.92 -2.21
CA ILE A 76 -21.26 -10.43 -3.40
C ILE A 76 -20.28 -9.39 -3.93
N VAL A 77 -20.72 -8.14 -4.08
CA VAL A 77 -19.90 -7.05 -4.61
C VAL A 77 -18.72 -6.77 -3.68
N HIS A 78 -18.95 -6.73 -2.36
CA HIS A 78 -17.88 -6.60 -1.37
C HIS A 78 -16.83 -7.70 -1.50
N GLY A 79 -17.25 -8.97 -1.60
CA GLY A 79 -16.32 -10.10 -1.75
C GLY A 79 -15.40 -9.96 -2.96
N TRP A 80 -15.94 -9.57 -4.12
CA TRP A 80 -15.14 -9.34 -5.32
C TRP A 80 -14.21 -8.13 -5.20
N PHE A 81 -14.69 -7.01 -4.65
CA PHE A 81 -13.84 -5.84 -4.41
C PHE A 81 -12.73 -6.14 -3.39
N TYR A 82 -12.99 -6.98 -2.40
CA TYR A 82 -11.99 -7.43 -1.44
C TYR A 82 -10.87 -8.24 -2.10
N VAL A 83 -11.18 -9.09 -3.10
CA VAL A 83 -10.14 -9.79 -3.88
C VAL A 83 -9.25 -8.78 -4.62
N VAL A 84 -9.84 -7.78 -5.27
CA VAL A 84 -9.08 -6.73 -5.97
C VAL A 84 -8.22 -5.93 -4.98
N TYR A 85 -8.76 -5.63 -3.80
CA TYR A 85 -8.05 -4.97 -2.70
C TYR A 85 -6.84 -5.79 -2.20
N LEU A 86 -6.99 -7.12 -2.08
CA LEU A 86 -5.87 -7.99 -1.69
C LEU A 86 -4.75 -7.99 -2.73
N ILE A 87 -5.11 -8.01 -4.03
CA ILE A 87 -4.12 -7.89 -5.11
C ILE A 87 -3.40 -6.55 -5.04
N ALA A 88 -4.12 -5.44 -4.84
CA ALA A 88 -3.54 -4.11 -4.67
C ALA A 88 -2.59 -4.05 -3.46
N SER A 89 -3.00 -4.65 -2.33
CA SER A 89 -2.22 -4.74 -1.11
C SER A 89 -0.93 -5.55 -1.32
N TYR A 90 -1.01 -6.67 -2.04
CA TYR A 90 0.15 -7.50 -2.39
C TYR A 90 1.13 -6.75 -3.29
N VAL A 91 0.63 -6.08 -4.33
CA VAL A 91 1.47 -5.29 -5.25
C VAL A 91 2.18 -4.15 -4.52
N LEU A 92 1.47 -3.43 -3.65
CA LEU A 92 2.07 -2.37 -2.84
C LEU A 92 3.12 -2.92 -1.86
N TRP A 93 2.80 -4.03 -1.20
CA TRP A 93 3.72 -4.72 -0.28
C TRP A 93 5.02 -5.16 -0.98
N GLN A 94 4.91 -5.78 -2.16
CA GLN A 94 6.05 -6.19 -2.98
C GLN A 94 6.94 -5.01 -3.38
N GLN A 95 6.34 -3.89 -3.80
CA GLN A 95 7.11 -2.69 -4.18
C GLN A 95 7.82 -2.03 -3.00
N MET A 96 7.19 -2.05 -1.82
CA MET A 96 7.74 -1.41 -0.63
C MET A 96 8.72 -2.29 0.14
N ARG A 97 8.71 -3.61 -0.08
CA ARG A 97 9.56 -4.60 0.63
C ARG A 97 9.38 -4.54 2.16
N TRP A 98 8.16 -4.28 2.60
CA TRP A 98 7.83 -4.23 4.02
C TRP A 98 7.78 -5.62 4.65
N PRO A 99 7.93 -5.75 5.99
CA PRO A 99 7.75 -7.05 6.64
C PRO A 99 6.30 -7.53 6.49
N ILE A 100 6.11 -8.85 6.44
CA ILE A 100 4.82 -9.50 6.11
C ILE A 100 3.66 -9.10 7.03
N VAL A 101 3.96 -8.69 8.26
CA VAL A 101 2.97 -8.15 9.22
C VAL A 101 2.16 -6.99 8.63
N TRP A 102 2.74 -6.20 7.73
CA TRP A 102 2.03 -5.11 7.05
C TRP A 102 1.08 -5.61 5.96
N LEU A 103 1.42 -6.69 5.28
CA LEU A 103 0.49 -7.33 4.34
C LEU A 103 -0.75 -7.84 5.08
N ILE A 104 -0.53 -8.46 6.24
CA ILE A 104 -1.62 -8.94 7.11
C ILE A 104 -2.45 -7.76 7.62
N ALA A 105 -1.79 -6.69 8.09
CA ALA A 105 -2.49 -5.49 8.55
C ALA A 105 -3.33 -4.86 7.43
N MET A 106 -2.81 -4.78 6.20
CA MET A 106 -3.58 -4.35 5.03
C MET A 106 -4.78 -5.27 4.80
N ALA A 107 -4.55 -6.57 4.66
CA ALA A 107 -5.63 -7.53 4.43
C ALA A 107 -6.74 -7.43 5.51
N ALA A 108 -6.36 -7.30 6.78
CA ALA A 108 -7.28 -7.11 7.90
C ALA A 108 -8.13 -5.84 7.75
N GLY A 109 -7.60 -4.79 7.12
CA GLY A 109 -8.33 -3.57 6.81
C GLY A 109 -9.55 -3.79 5.93
N GLY A 110 -9.62 -4.87 5.15
CA GLY A 110 -10.80 -5.16 4.31
C GLY A 110 -11.91 -5.98 5.00
N ILE A 111 -11.65 -6.53 6.19
CA ILE A 111 -12.58 -7.43 6.92
C ILE A 111 -12.99 -6.89 8.29
N VAL A 112 -12.14 -6.07 8.94
CA VAL A 112 -12.44 -5.50 10.25
C VAL A 112 -13.14 -4.15 10.07
N PRO A 113 -14.38 -3.98 10.56
CA PRO A 113 -15.10 -2.72 10.47
C PRO A 113 -14.28 -1.60 11.11
N PHE A 114 -14.31 -0.41 10.52
CA PHE A 114 -13.55 0.78 10.94
C PHE A 114 -12.02 0.67 10.81
N LEU A 115 -11.45 -0.53 10.73
CA LEU A 115 -10.00 -0.72 10.59
C LEU A 115 -9.51 -0.21 9.23
N SER A 116 -10.31 -0.28 8.17
CA SER A 116 -9.97 0.26 6.83
C SER A 116 -9.53 1.72 6.87
N PHE A 117 -10.17 2.53 7.70
CA PHE A 117 -9.83 3.96 7.87
C PHE A 117 -8.51 4.14 8.62
N ILE A 118 -8.28 3.30 9.62
CA ILE A 118 -7.06 3.31 10.42
C ILE A 118 -5.87 2.87 9.56
N THR A 119 -5.99 1.75 8.83
CA THR A 119 -4.94 1.27 7.93
C THR A 119 -4.62 2.29 6.85
N GLU A 120 -5.62 2.94 6.25
CA GLU A 120 -5.36 3.98 5.24
C GLU A 120 -4.58 5.18 5.82
N TRP A 121 -4.91 5.61 7.05
CA TRP A 121 -4.18 6.70 7.73
C TRP A 121 -2.73 6.32 8.04
N PHE A 122 -2.49 5.13 8.57
CA PHE A 122 -1.13 4.66 8.86
C PHE A 122 -0.32 4.44 7.57
N MET A 123 -0.94 3.88 6.54
CA MET A 123 -0.24 3.44 5.35
C MET A 123 0.16 4.59 4.45
N SER A 124 -0.73 5.55 4.24
CA SER A 124 -0.44 6.76 3.46
C SER A 124 0.71 7.56 4.07
N ARG A 125 0.81 7.63 5.41
CA ARG A 125 1.93 8.26 6.11
C ARG A 125 3.24 7.49 5.94
N ARG A 126 3.21 6.17 6.10
CA ARG A 126 4.43 5.34 6.00
C ARG A 126 4.98 5.30 4.58
N ALA A 127 4.11 5.10 3.60
CA ALA A 127 4.47 5.10 2.18
C ALA A 127 5.20 6.38 1.78
N LYS A 128 4.69 7.55 2.20
CA LYS A 128 5.32 8.85 1.93
C LYS A 128 6.67 9.00 2.64
N ARG A 129 6.78 8.54 3.89
CA ARG A 129 8.03 8.64 4.66
C ARG A 129 9.14 7.79 4.04
N ASP A 130 8.83 6.54 3.69
CA ASP A 130 9.83 5.61 3.15
C ASP A 130 10.35 6.07 1.78
N LEU A 131 9.54 6.79 0.99
CA LEU A 131 10.01 7.43 -0.25
C LEU A 131 11.00 8.56 0.00
N VAL A 132 10.74 9.41 1.00
CA VAL A 132 11.66 10.52 1.35
C VAL A 132 12.99 9.97 1.82
N LEU A 133 12.98 8.94 2.67
CA LEU A 133 14.22 8.32 3.15
C LEU A 133 15.06 7.73 2.01
N ARG A 134 14.43 7.04 1.05
CA ARG A 134 15.12 6.50 -0.13
C ARG A 134 15.67 7.58 -1.06
N GLU A 135 14.98 8.71 -1.15
CA GLU A 135 15.46 9.87 -1.90
C GLU A 135 16.70 10.48 -1.24
N GLU A 136 16.63 10.74 0.07
CA GLU A 136 17.73 11.31 0.85
C GLU A 136 18.98 10.43 0.77
N GLN A 137 18.81 9.11 0.88
CA GLN A 137 19.90 8.15 0.69
C GLN A 137 20.53 8.25 -0.69
N ARG A 138 19.72 8.26 -1.76
CA ARG A 138 20.23 8.37 -3.13
C ARG A 138 20.96 9.68 -3.38
N LEU A 139 20.44 10.79 -2.84
CA LEU A 139 21.08 12.10 -2.96
C LEU A 139 22.40 12.16 -2.19
N ALA A 140 22.46 11.54 -1.00
CA ALA A 140 23.69 11.42 -0.22
C ALA A 140 24.75 10.59 -0.96
N GLU A 141 24.37 9.41 -1.47
CA GLU A 141 25.24 8.54 -2.29
C GLU A 141 25.76 9.26 -3.53
N ALA A 142 24.90 9.99 -4.26
CA ALA A 142 25.31 10.76 -5.43
C ALA A 142 26.27 11.91 -5.08
N GLY A 143 26.08 12.54 -3.92
CA GLY A 143 26.99 13.57 -3.41
C GLY A 143 28.35 13.00 -3.01
N GLU A 144 28.37 11.85 -2.34
CA GLU A 144 29.60 11.14 -1.96
C GLU A 144 30.37 10.67 -3.20
N GLU A 145 29.69 10.07 -4.19
CA GLU A 145 30.31 9.70 -5.46
C GLU A 145 30.92 10.92 -6.19
N GLN A 146 30.24 12.07 -6.17
CA GLN A 146 30.78 13.29 -6.77
C GLN A 146 32.03 13.78 -6.03
N GLN A 147 32.04 13.72 -4.70
CA GLN A 147 33.20 14.09 -3.89
C GLN A 147 34.37 13.15 -4.14
N LEU A 148 34.13 11.84 -4.21
CA LEU A 148 35.14 10.83 -4.53
C LEU A 148 35.71 11.05 -5.93
N ARG A 149 34.86 11.24 -6.94
CA ARG A 149 35.32 11.53 -8.32
C ARG A 149 36.12 12.83 -8.40
N ALA A 150 35.72 13.87 -7.66
CA ALA A 150 36.48 15.12 -7.59
C ALA A 150 37.84 14.93 -6.90
N PHE A 151 37.87 14.13 -5.83
CA PHE A 151 39.11 13.76 -5.14
C PHE A 151 40.03 12.93 -6.03
N GLU A 152 39.53 11.87 -6.66
CA GLU A 152 40.27 11.07 -7.65
C GLU A 152 40.79 11.95 -8.79
N ALA A 153 39.96 12.84 -9.33
CA ALA A 153 40.37 13.79 -10.37
C ALA A 153 41.52 14.71 -9.94
N SER A 154 41.65 15.00 -8.64
CA SER A 154 42.74 15.81 -8.08
C SER A 154 44.06 15.05 -7.89
N LEU A 155 44.02 13.71 -7.86
CA LEU A 155 45.21 12.86 -7.74
C LEU A 155 45.97 12.73 -9.07
N SER A 156 47.30 12.62 -8.99
CA SER A 156 48.14 12.24 -10.12
C SER A 156 47.98 10.75 -10.48
N GLU A 157 48.36 10.33 -11.70
CA GLU A 157 48.21 8.94 -12.14
C GLU A 157 48.91 7.93 -11.22
N ALA A 158 50.12 8.26 -10.74
CA ALA A 158 50.87 7.40 -9.82
C ALA A 158 50.18 7.26 -8.45
N GLU A 159 49.57 8.33 -7.94
CA GLU A 159 48.81 8.30 -6.68
C GLU A 159 47.51 7.50 -6.80
N ARG A 160 46.84 7.57 -7.96
CA ARG A 160 45.64 6.77 -8.24
C ARG A 160 45.94 5.28 -8.28
N GLU A 161 46.99 4.89 -9.00
CA GLU A 161 47.41 3.48 -9.06
C GLU A 161 47.78 2.94 -7.67
N GLN A 162 48.42 3.76 -6.83
CA GLN A 162 48.75 3.38 -5.46
C GLN A 162 47.48 3.24 -4.59
N LEU A 163 46.52 4.16 -4.70
CA LEU A 163 45.24 4.08 -3.99
C LEU A 163 44.45 2.83 -4.39
N ASP A 164 44.38 2.51 -5.69
CA ASP A 164 43.70 1.33 -6.20
C ASP A 164 44.33 0.03 -5.68
N ALA A 165 45.66 -0.02 -5.60
CA ALA A 165 46.40 -1.15 -5.03
C ALA A 165 46.09 -1.35 -3.54
N ASP A 166 46.07 -0.27 -2.75
CA ASP A 166 45.71 -0.30 -1.33
C ASP A 166 44.26 -0.74 -1.11
N VAL A 167 43.32 -0.22 -1.92
CA VAL A 167 41.90 -0.62 -1.88
C VAL A 167 41.76 -2.11 -2.19
N GLN A 168 42.40 -2.62 -3.25
CA GLN A 168 42.37 -4.05 -3.57
C GLN A 168 42.96 -4.92 -2.47
N GLN A 169 44.07 -4.48 -1.86
CA GLN A 169 44.67 -5.19 -0.73
C GLN A 169 43.68 -5.26 0.44
N SER A 170 43.08 -4.13 0.83
CA SER A 170 42.13 -4.06 1.95
C SER A 170 40.89 -4.95 1.70
N LEU A 171 40.37 -4.99 0.47
CA LEU A 171 39.27 -5.86 0.08
C LEU A 171 39.64 -7.34 0.20
N SER A 172 40.85 -7.71 -0.21
CA SER A 172 41.34 -9.09 -0.12
C SER A 172 41.50 -9.56 1.34
N GLU A 173 41.94 -8.67 2.23
CA GLU A 173 42.04 -8.92 3.66
C GLU A 173 40.66 -9.07 4.30
N HIS A 174 39.69 -8.23 3.91
CA HIS A 174 38.32 -8.30 4.40
C HIS A 174 37.65 -9.62 4.00
N GLN A 175 37.79 -10.03 2.73
CA GLN A 175 37.26 -11.30 2.23
C GLN A 175 37.84 -12.52 2.95
N ARG A 176 39.11 -12.48 3.36
CA ARG A 176 39.75 -13.54 4.17
C ARG A 176 39.23 -13.59 5.60
N ARG A 177 38.77 -12.48 6.17
CA ARG A 177 38.20 -12.42 7.53
C ARG A 177 36.72 -12.83 7.60
N THR A 178 35.97 -12.66 6.51
CA THR A 178 34.53 -12.98 6.45
C THR A 178 34.23 -14.41 5.99
N LYS A 179 35.25 -15.17 5.57
CA LYS A 179 35.16 -16.62 5.30
C LYS A 179 35.58 -17.41 6.54
#